data_AF-A0A848RM84-F1
#
_entry.id   AF-A0A848RM84-F1
#
_cell.length_a   1.000
_cell.length_b   1.000
_cell.length_c   1.000
_cell.angle_alpha   90.00
_cell.angle_beta   90.00
_cell.angle_gamma   90.00
#
_symmetry.space_group_name_H-M   'P 1'
#
loop_
_entity.id
_entity.type
_entity.pdbx_description
1 polymer ?
#
loop_
_entity_poly.entity_id
_entity_poly.type
_entity_poly.pdbx_seq_one_letter_code
_entity_poly.pdbx_strand_id
1 'polypeptide(L)'
;MLMIPCSTATSYIDLVTGVLRLRSVWRGAIPTMEKPELYPYILRHNREVVGPKAMIYEHGDYLHVSTQTSFQVTAGMGSQQLEASLLLALIMVERFTHALESSFQWVQPEDKYIFHRDMLQKQHVLQVPSAVYKDDPTQRVDGDFVDKTCNRLHLRTQRDGSVFRLLDAPRILNSTQETVLRLFGEDTWFSVSALVRLPHSVPPEELFLAVNNSNIENALGEISILGLRRNPYLRVDYLIPTGEGLSMHQLDTQILVGVGVSTDLLTRLGQQHPKFFA
;
A
#
# COMPACT_ATOMS: atom_id res chain seq x y z
N MET A 1 -3.96 -20.10 0.81
CA MET A 1 -3.59 -19.35 2.01
C MET A 1 -2.67 -20.23 2.83
N LEU A 2 -1.40 -19.85 3.00
CA LEU A 2 -0.45 -20.55 3.86
C LEU A 2 -0.41 -19.85 5.23
N MET A 3 -0.46 -20.61 6.33
CA MET A 3 -0.41 -20.09 7.70
C MET A 3 0.99 -20.31 8.29
N ILE A 4 1.62 -19.25 8.81
CA ILE A 4 2.89 -19.33 9.54
C ILE A 4 2.64 -18.83 10.97
N PRO A 5 2.63 -19.70 11.98
CA PRO A 5 2.51 -19.28 13.36
C PRO A 5 3.84 -18.68 13.86
N CYS A 6 3.82 -17.42 14.30
CA CYS A 6 4.89 -16.84 15.11
C CYS A 6 4.52 -16.92 16.60
N SER A 7 5.42 -16.51 17.49
CA SER A 7 5.14 -16.44 18.94
C SER A 7 3.90 -15.58 19.24
N THR A 8 3.74 -14.46 18.56
CA THR A 8 2.73 -13.43 18.89
C THR A 8 1.81 -13.02 17.74
N ALA A 9 2.05 -13.50 16.52
CA ALA A 9 1.21 -13.27 15.35
C ALA A 9 0.96 -14.54 14.55
N THR A 10 -0.09 -14.54 13.74
CA THR A 10 -0.36 -15.55 12.73
C THR A 10 -0.31 -14.89 11.36
N SER A 11 0.63 -15.31 10.52
CA SER A 11 0.83 -14.76 9.18
C SER A 11 0.12 -15.61 8.12
N TYR A 12 -0.45 -14.93 7.13
CA TYR A 12 -1.25 -15.48 6.03
C TYR A 12 -0.69 -14.97 4.71
N ILE A 13 -0.38 -15.89 3.80
CA ILE A 13 0.02 -15.54 2.43
C ILE A 13 -1.10 -15.94 1.48
N ASP A 14 -1.59 -14.99 0.67
CA ASP A 14 -2.54 -15.24 -0.39
C ASP A 14 -2.15 -14.54 -1.70
N LEU A 15 -2.54 -15.15 -2.83
CA LEU A 15 -2.31 -14.62 -4.17
C LEU A 15 -3.65 -14.12 -4.71
N VAL A 16 -3.72 -12.84 -5.02
CA VAL A 16 -4.93 -12.16 -5.50
C VAL A 16 -4.60 -11.44 -6.79
N THR A 17 -5.02 -12.00 -7.93
CA THR A 17 -4.84 -11.40 -9.28
C THR A 17 -3.44 -10.87 -9.56
N GLY A 18 -2.41 -11.66 -9.28
CA GLY A 18 -1.02 -11.24 -9.49
C GLY A 18 -0.42 -10.41 -8.36
N VAL A 19 -1.12 -10.23 -7.24
CA VAL A 19 -0.57 -9.67 -6.00
C VAL A 19 -0.32 -10.79 -5.01
N LEU A 20 0.92 -10.96 -4.58
CA LEU A 20 1.21 -11.78 -3.42
C LEU A 20 1.09 -10.91 -2.17
N ARG A 21 0.12 -11.22 -1.33
CA ARG A 21 -0.18 -10.48 -0.12
C ARG A 21 0.21 -11.30 1.09
N LEU A 22 0.96 -10.68 1.99
CA LEU A 22 1.27 -11.19 3.32
C LEU A 22 0.50 -10.36 4.34
N ARG A 23 -0.32 -11.03 5.15
CA ARG A 23 -1.02 -10.42 6.28
C ARG A 23 -0.60 -11.08 7.57
N SER A 24 -0.25 -10.31 8.58
CA SER A 24 0.04 -10.86 9.91
C SER A 24 -0.94 -10.29 10.90
N VAL A 25 -1.76 -11.18 11.45
CA VAL A 25 -2.75 -10.82 12.46
C VAL A 25 -2.15 -11.13 13.83
N TRP A 26 -2.10 -10.13 14.68
CA TRP A 26 -1.57 -10.29 16.03
C TRP A 26 -2.55 -11.04 16.92
N ARG A 27 -2.01 -11.87 17.81
CA ARG A 27 -2.79 -12.74 18.70
C ARG A 27 -3.26 -12.05 19.96
N GLY A 28 -2.65 -10.92 20.31
CA GLY A 28 -3.10 -10.05 21.38
C GLY A 28 -3.96 -8.90 20.84
N ALA A 29 -4.54 -8.14 21.76
CA ALA A 29 -5.22 -6.88 21.48
C ALA A 29 -4.76 -5.80 22.45
N ILE A 30 -4.93 -4.54 22.06
CA ILE A 30 -4.57 -3.35 22.84
C ILE A 30 -5.88 -2.72 23.35
N PRO A 31 -6.01 -2.36 24.64
CA PRO A 31 -7.20 -1.68 25.15
C PRO A 31 -7.52 -0.38 24.39
N THR A 32 -8.81 -0.10 24.16
CA THR A 32 -9.26 1.13 23.46
C THR A 32 -8.83 2.43 24.15
N MET A 33 -8.53 2.39 25.45
CA MET A 33 -7.98 3.53 26.18
C MET A 33 -6.60 3.99 25.65
N GLU A 34 -5.82 3.14 24.98
CA GLU A 34 -4.52 3.51 24.37
C GLU A 34 -4.66 4.07 22.94
N LYS A 35 -5.89 4.25 22.45
CA LYS A 35 -6.19 4.83 21.12
C LYS A 35 -5.48 6.17 20.87
N PRO A 36 -5.42 7.13 21.82
CA PRO A 36 -4.75 8.42 21.60
C PRO A 36 -3.26 8.30 21.29
N GLU A 37 -2.57 7.30 21.84
CA GLU A 37 -1.16 7.01 21.59
C GLU A 37 -0.95 6.09 20.38
N LEU A 38 -1.82 5.09 20.22
CA LEU A 38 -1.69 4.08 19.18
C LEU A 38 -1.89 4.68 17.77
N TYR A 39 -2.90 5.52 17.57
CA TYR A 39 -3.21 6.05 16.24
C TYR A 39 -2.06 6.90 15.66
N PRO A 40 -1.47 7.86 16.41
CA PRO A 40 -0.28 8.56 15.96
C PRO A 40 0.92 7.64 15.67
N TYR A 41 1.09 6.57 16.47
CA TYR A 41 2.16 5.60 16.26
C TYR A 41 2.00 4.85 14.94
N ILE A 42 0.81 4.27 14.68
CA ILE A 42 0.48 3.59 13.43
C ILE A 42 0.59 4.55 12.25
N LEU A 43 0.07 5.76 12.37
CA LEU A 43 0.13 6.76 11.32
C LEU A 43 1.58 7.14 10.98
N ARG A 44 2.48 7.20 11.97
CA ARG A 44 3.91 7.44 11.71
C ARG A 44 4.54 6.28 10.94
N HIS A 45 4.23 5.04 11.31
CA HIS A 45 4.72 3.84 10.61
C HIS A 45 4.21 3.78 9.16
N ASN A 46 2.91 3.97 8.96
CA ASN A 46 2.28 3.84 7.64
C ASN A 46 2.69 4.93 6.63
N ARG A 47 3.46 5.96 7.04
CA ARG A 47 4.02 6.98 6.12
C ARG A 47 5.11 6.43 5.22
N GLU A 48 5.79 5.37 5.64
CA GLU A 48 6.85 4.74 4.85
C GLU A 48 6.27 4.24 3.53
N VAL A 49 6.94 4.52 2.41
CA VAL A 49 6.49 4.08 1.07
C VAL A 49 6.57 2.58 0.97
N VAL A 50 7.70 2.01 1.40
CA VAL A 50 8.01 0.58 1.37
C VAL A 50 7.88 0.04 2.77
N GLY A 51 7.08 -1.00 2.94
CA GLY A 51 6.93 -1.70 4.20
C GLY A 51 5.49 -2.13 4.44
N PRO A 52 5.28 -3.01 5.43
CA PRO A 52 3.93 -3.37 5.81
C PRO A 52 3.18 -2.16 6.37
N LYS A 53 1.90 -2.05 6.05
CA LYS A 53 0.99 -1.12 6.72
C LYS A 53 0.33 -1.83 7.87
N ALA A 54 0.25 -1.13 8.99
CA ALA A 54 -0.50 -1.58 10.13
C ALA A 54 -1.91 -1.01 10.10
N MET A 55 -2.85 -1.88 10.45
CA MET A 55 -4.28 -1.70 10.27
C MET A 55 -4.93 -2.01 11.60
N ILE A 56 -5.86 -1.17 12.02
CA ILE A 56 -6.53 -1.29 13.31
C ILE A 56 -7.97 -1.71 13.10
N TYR A 57 -8.39 -2.72 13.86
CA TYR A 57 -9.77 -3.19 13.93
C TYR A 57 -10.27 -2.99 15.36
N GLU A 58 -11.32 -2.20 15.53
CA GLU A 58 -11.94 -1.96 16.82
C GLU A 58 -13.03 -3.02 17.07
N HIS A 59 -12.96 -3.70 18.21
CA HIS A 59 -13.93 -4.71 18.61
C HIS A 59 -14.16 -4.66 20.14
N GLY A 60 -15.32 -4.13 20.54
CA GLY A 60 -15.62 -3.91 21.96
C GLY A 60 -14.61 -2.95 22.59
N ASP A 61 -14.03 -3.34 23.71
CA ASP A 61 -13.04 -2.54 24.45
C ASP A 61 -11.59 -2.77 23.97
N TYR A 62 -11.41 -3.41 22.81
CA TYR A 62 -10.10 -3.77 22.29
C TYR A 62 -9.86 -3.32 20.85
N LEU A 63 -8.61 -2.97 20.58
CA LEU A 63 -8.03 -2.63 19.30
C LEU A 63 -7.12 -3.77 18.87
N HIS A 64 -7.44 -4.37 17.74
CA HIS A 64 -6.62 -5.39 17.13
C HIS A 64 -5.76 -4.78 16.04
N VAL A 65 -4.51 -5.20 15.98
CA VAL A 65 -3.59 -4.81 14.92
C VAL A 65 -3.51 -5.95 13.91
N SER A 66 -3.45 -5.59 12.63
CA SER A 66 -3.06 -6.48 11.54
C SER A 66 -2.08 -5.73 10.64
N THR A 67 -0.99 -6.38 10.24
CA THR A 67 -0.09 -5.82 9.23
C THR A 67 -0.41 -6.44 7.90
N GLN A 68 -0.29 -5.64 6.86
CA GLN A 68 -0.44 -6.08 5.49
C GLN A 68 0.72 -5.55 4.69
N THR A 69 1.25 -6.38 3.81
CA THR A 69 2.14 -5.94 2.75
C THR A 69 1.78 -6.71 1.48
N SER A 70 1.74 -5.98 0.39
CA SER A 70 1.35 -6.49 -0.92
C SER A 70 2.52 -6.32 -1.89
N PHE A 71 2.86 -7.40 -2.59
CA PHE A 71 3.86 -7.40 -3.65
C PHE A 71 3.17 -7.68 -4.97
N GLN A 72 3.36 -6.80 -5.95
CA GLN A 72 3.01 -7.12 -7.32
C GLN A 72 3.94 -8.23 -7.81
N VAL A 73 3.37 -9.37 -8.16
CA VAL A 73 4.05 -10.46 -8.83
C VAL A 73 3.90 -10.21 -10.33
N THR A 74 4.95 -9.64 -10.92
CA THR A 74 5.02 -9.48 -12.37
C THR A 74 5.30 -10.84 -13.02
N ALA A 75 4.76 -11.05 -14.22
CA ALA A 75 5.14 -12.17 -15.06
C ALA A 75 6.67 -12.18 -15.25
N GLY A 76 7.32 -13.33 -15.03
CA GLY A 76 8.78 -13.44 -15.13
C GLY A 76 9.57 -12.99 -13.90
N MET A 77 8.91 -12.62 -12.79
CA MET A 77 9.59 -12.47 -11.50
C MET A 77 10.18 -13.82 -11.07
N GLY A 78 11.49 -13.88 -10.93
CA GLY A 78 12.23 -15.06 -10.49
C GLY A 78 11.93 -15.43 -9.04
N SER A 79 12.09 -16.72 -8.74
CA SER A 79 11.82 -17.26 -7.41
C SER A 79 12.68 -16.60 -6.33
N GLN A 80 13.92 -16.23 -6.63
CA GLN A 80 14.83 -15.58 -5.69
C GLN A 80 14.35 -14.17 -5.30
N GLN A 81 13.91 -13.36 -6.26
CA GLN A 81 13.38 -12.03 -5.97
C GLN A 81 12.08 -12.12 -5.15
N LEU A 82 11.24 -13.11 -5.45
CA LEU A 82 10.01 -13.36 -4.70
C LEU A 82 10.32 -13.77 -3.26
N GLU A 83 11.22 -14.73 -3.07
CA GLU A 83 11.66 -15.21 -1.75
C GLU A 83 12.31 -14.08 -0.93
N ALA A 84 13.21 -13.30 -1.54
CA ALA A 84 13.85 -12.16 -0.88
C ALA A 84 12.82 -11.08 -0.47
N SER A 85 11.84 -10.79 -1.33
CA SER A 85 10.77 -9.83 -1.04
C SER A 85 9.91 -10.33 0.12
N LEU A 86 9.53 -11.60 0.13
CA LEU A 86 8.77 -12.23 1.21
C LEU A 86 9.55 -12.26 2.54
N LEU A 87 10.85 -12.57 2.49
CA LEU A 87 11.68 -12.61 3.69
C LEU A 87 11.83 -11.21 4.29
N LEU A 88 12.08 -10.19 3.46
CA LEU A 88 12.14 -8.80 3.91
C LEU A 88 10.80 -8.37 4.52
N ALA A 89 9.68 -8.73 3.89
CA ALA A 89 8.33 -8.48 4.38
C ALA A 89 8.13 -9.02 5.80
N LEU A 90 8.48 -10.30 6.01
CA LEU A 90 8.37 -10.98 7.29
C LEU A 90 9.25 -10.30 8.36
N ILE A 91 10.50 -9.97 8.02
CA ILE A 91 11.41 -9.26 8.95
C ILE A 91 10.86 -7.89 9.34
N MET A 92 10.32 -7.12 8.38
CA MET A 92 9.75 -5.81 8.66
C MET A 92 8.51 -5.91 9.56
N VAL A 93 7.63 -6.88 9.28
CA VAL A 93 6.46 -7.17 10.12
C VAL A 93 6.88 -7.54 11.54
N GLU A 94 7.87 -8.43 11.69
CA GLU A 94 8.36 -8.87 13.00
C GLU A 94 9.00 -7.72 13.79
N ARG A 95 9.81 -6.87 13.15
CA ARG A 95 10.39 -5.70 13.79
C ARG A 95 9.33 -4.71 14.28
N PHE A 96 8.32 -4.46 13.45
CA PHE A 96 7.22 -3.59 13.83
C PHE A 96 6.39 -4.19 14.98
N THR A 97 6.13 -5.49 14.92
CA THR A 97 5.47 -6.26 16.00
C THR A 97 6.17 -6.06 17.33
N HIS A 98 7.47 -6.36 17.37
CA HIS A 98 8.26 -6.30 18.58
C HIS A 98 8.28 -4.87 19.16
N ALA A 99 8.27 -3.86 18.30
CA ALA A 99 8.20 -2.46 18.74
C ALA A 99 6.82 -2.08 19.32
N LEU A 100 5.72 -2.64 18.82
CA LEU A 100 4.40 -2.46 19.44
C LEU A 100 4.29 -3.20 20.78
N GLU A 101 4.84 -4.41 20.87
CA GLU A 101 4.87 -5.21 22.11
C GLU A 101 5.62 -4.54 23.24
N SER A 102 6.67 -3.77 22.91
CA SER A 102 7.41 -3.00 23.91
C SER A 102 6.76 -1.66 24.27
N SER A 103 5.81 -1.16 23.47
CA SER A 103 5.29 0.21 23.60
C SER A 103 3.85 0.28 24.13
N PHE A 104 3.08 -0.81 24.06
CA PHE A 104 1.65 -0.85 24.39
C PHE A 104 1.32 -2.04 25.29
N GLN A 105 0.23 -1.97 26.05
CA GLN A 105 -0.21 -3.11 26.85
C GLN A 105 -0.99 -4.11 25.99
N TRP A 106 -0.51 -5.34 25.93
CA TRP A 106 -1.16 -6.42 25.19
C TRP A 106 -1.95 -7.33 26.12
N VAL A 107 -3.19 -7.62 25.74
CA VAL A 107 -4.05 -8.59 26.41
C VAL A 107 -4.39 -9.73 25.46
N GLN A 108 -4.64 -10.93 26.00
CA GLN A 108 -5.20 -12.03 25.21
C GLN A 108 -6.72 -11.90 25.18
N PRO A 109 -7.34 -11.74 23.99
CA PRO A 109 -8.79 -11.72 23.89
C PRO A 109 -9.37 -13.12 24.13
N GLU A 110 -10.60 -13.19 24.63
CA GLU A 110 -11.27 -14.44 25.00
C GLU A 110 -11.48 -15.39 23.79
N ASP A 111 -11.68 -14.84 22.58
CA ASP A 111 -12.13 -15.59 21.40
C ASP A 111 -11.22 -15.50 20.16
N LYS A 112 -9.97 -15.96 20.28
CA LYS A 112 -8.89 -15.77 19.28
C LYS A 112 -9.25 -16.03 17.81
N TYR A 113 -10.18 -16.96 17.51
CA TYR A 113 -10.48 -17.40 16.14
C TYR A 113 -11.52 -16.58 15.39
N ILE A 114 -12.45 -15.91 16.07
CA ILE A 114 -13.47 -15.07 15.42
C ILE A 114 -12.78 -13.88 14.74
N PHE A 115 -11.82 -13.27 15.44
CA PHE A 115 -11.09 -12.09 15.00
C PHE A 115 -10.25 -12.28 13.74
N HIS A 116 -9.62 -13.45 13.57
CA HIS A 116 -8.87 -13.76 12.36
C HIS A 116 -9.76 -13.77 11.12
N ARG A 117 -10.99 -14.28 11.20
CA ARG A 117 -11.88 -14.36 10.05
C ARG A 117 -12.28 -12.96 9.55
N ASP A 118 -12.54 -12.03 10.47
CA ASP A 118 -12.99 -10.68 10.14
C ASP A 118 -11.85 -9.81 9.60
N MET A 119 -10.63 -9.99 10.11
CA MET A 119 -9.43 -9.31 9.59
C MET A 119 -8.94 -9.88 8.26
N LEU A 120 -9.44 -11.06 7.88
CA LEU A 120 -9.07 -11.72 6.64
C LEU A 120 -10.08 -11.52 5.50
N GLN A 121 -11.09 -10.67 5.67
CA GLN A 121 -12.12 -10.41 4.65
C GLN A 121 -11.51 -10.16 3.26
N LYS A 122 -12.25 -10.62 2.23
CA LYS A 122 -11.80 -10.57 0.83
C LYS A 122 -11.70 -9.11 0.41
N GLN A 123 -10.48 -8.66 0.13
CA GLN A 123 -10.23 -7.32 -0.37
C GLN A 123 -10.79 -7.18 -1.78
N HIS A 124 -11.30 -5.98 -2.08
CA HIS A 124 -11.72 -5.61 -3.41
C HIS A 124 -10.55 -5.75 -4.37
N VAL A 125 -10.78 -6.56 -5.40
CA VAL A 125 -9.83 -6.79 -6.46
C VAL A 125 -10.29 -5.98 -7.65
N LEU A 126 -9.53 -4.95 -8.03
CA LEU A 126 -9.69 -4.40 -9.38
C LEU A 126 -9.22 -5.48 -10.34
N GLN A 127 -10.06 -5.83 -11.31
CA GLN A 127 -9.67 -6.75 -12.36
C GLN A 127 -8.55 -6.07 -13.17
N VAL A 128 -7.31 -6.48 -12.89
CA VAL A 128 -6.15 -6.03 -13.65
C VAL A 128 -6.26 -6.67 -15.04
N PRO A 129 -6.16 -5.89 -16.14
CA PRO A 129 -6.10 -6.48 -17.47
C PRO A 129 -4.98 -7.51 -17.51
N SER A 130 -5.27 -8.70 -18.03
CA SER A 130 -4.22 -9.69 -18.27
C SER A 130 -3.16 -9.05 -19.15
N ALA A 131 -1.94 -8.91 -18.63
CA ALA A 131 -0.82 -8.55 -19.48
C ALA A 131 -0.77 -9.57 -20.62
N VAL A 132 -0.89 -9.11 -21.86
CA VAL A 132 -0.71 -9.97 -23.02
C VAL A 132 0.73 -10.44 -22.96
N TYR A 133 0.93 -11.72 -22.63
CA TYR A 133 2.24 -12.32 -22.57
C TYR A 133 2.79 -12.33 -24.00
N LYS A 134 3.69 -11.39 -24.27
CA LYS A 134 4.63 -11.47 -25.39
C LYS A 134 5.97 -11.81 -24.78
N ASP A 135 6.71 -12.71 -25.42
CA ASP A 135 8.06 -13.13 -25.03
C ASP A 135 9.09 -12.02 -25.27
N ASP A 136 8.82 -10.82 -24.77
CA ASP A 136 9.73 -9.69 -24.82
C ASP A 136 10.80 -9.88 -23.75
N PRO A 137 12.10 -9.71 -24.08
CA PRO A 137 13.16 -9.82 -23.10
C PRO A 137 12.99 -8.78 -21.99
N THR A 138 13.24 -9.19 -20.75
CA THR A 138 13.32 -8.26 -19.62
C THR A 138 14.62 -7.46 -19.71
N GLN A 139 14.57 -6.20 -19.29
CA GLN A 139 15.76 -5.35 -19.17
C GLN A 139 15.68 -4.52 -17.89
N ARG A 140 16.84 -4.03 -17.44
CA ARG A 140 16.92 -3.16 -16.26
C ARG A 140 15.97 -1.97 -16.39
N VAL A 141 15.24 -1.68 -15.33
CA VAL A 141 14.39 -0.49 -15.27
C VAL A 141 15.21 0.69 -14.75
N ASP A 142 15.64 1.54 -15.67
CA ASP A 142 16.28 2.82 -15.36
C ASP A 142 15.41 4.01 -15.81
N GLY A 143 15.89 5.22 -15.55
CA GLY A 143 15.14 6.42 -15.88
C GLY A 143 14.90 6.60 -17.40
N ASP A 144 15.80 6.13 -18.26
CA ASP A 144 15.63 6.24 -19.71
C ASP A 144 14.60 5.23 -20.22
N PHE A 145 14.55 4.06 -19.60
CA PHE A 145 13.52 3.06 -19.87
C PHE A 145 12.12 3.55 -19.44
N VAL A 146 12.04 4.21 -18.28
CA VAL A 146 10.79 4.87 -17.83
C VAL A 146 10.40 6.00 -18.77
N ASP A 147 11.34 6.84 -19.20
CA ASP A 147 11.07 7.95 -20.12
C ASP A 147 10.54 7.47 -21.48
N LYS A 148 11.21 6.49 -22.09
CA LYS A 148 10.75 5.84 -23.33
C LYS A 148 9.36 5.24 -23.17
N THR A 149 9.08 4.66 -22.01
CA THR A 149 7.78 4.09 -21.70
C THR A 149 6.70 5.18 -21.59
N CYS A 150 6.97 6.28 -20.88
CA CYS A 150 6.04 7.41 -20.81
C CYS A 150 5.75 7.97 -22.20
N ASN A 151 6.77 8.13 -23.05
CA ASN A 151 6.61 8.58 -24.44
C ASN A 151 5.74 7.61 -25.26
N ARG A 152 5.95 6.30 -25.13
CA ARG A 152 5.15 5.26 -25.79
C ARG A 152 3.69 5.26 -25.34
N LEU A 153 3.45 5.52 -24.06
CA LEU A 153 2.11 5.66 -23.48
C LEU A 153 1.48 7.05 -23.72
N HIS A 154 2.17 7.95 -24.42
CA HIS A 154 1.76 9.34 -24.61
C HIS A 154 1.52 10.11 -23.30
N LEU A 155 2.22 9.75 -22.23
CA LEU A 155 2.17 10.42 -20.94
C LEU A 155 3.17 11.58 -20.94
N ARG A 156 2.68 12.81 -20.75
CA ARG A 156 3.54 13.98 -20.62
C ARG A 156 4.18 14.01 -19.25
N THR A 157 5.50 14.09 -19.20
CA THR A 157 6.26 14.04 -17.95
C THR A 157 7.20 15.23 -17.80
N GLN A 158 7.44 15.60 -16.55
CA GLN A 158 8.60 16.40 -16.15
C GLN A 158 9.51 15.51 -15.32
N ARG A 159 10.73 15.29 -15.79
CA ARG A 159 11.74 14.44 -15.13
C ARG A 159 12.66 15.29 -14.25
N ASP A 160 12.89 14.82 -13.03
CA ASP A 160 13.90 15.31 -12.10
C ASP A 160 14.65 14.09 -11.51
N GLY A 161 15.81 13.77 -12.08
CA GLY A 161 16.57 12.57 -11.73
C GLY A 161 15.78 11.28 -11.94
N SER A 162 15.46 10.59 -10.83
CA SER A 162 14.70 9.33 -10.79
C SER A 162 13.19 9.51 -10.58
N VAL A 163 12.72 10.76 -10.62
CA VAL A 163 11.33 11.15 -10.38
C VAL A 163 10.73 11.69 -11.68
N PHE A 164 9.55 11.20 -12.06
CA PHE A 164 8.80 11.60 -13.24
C PHE A 164 7.42 12.09 -12.81
N ARG A 165 7.19 13.39 -12.90
CA ARG A 165 5.89 13.98 -12.59
C ARG A 165 5.02 13.96 -13.84
N LEU A 166 3.86 13.31 -13.78
CA LEU A 166 2.88 13.37 -14.87
C LEU A 166 2.24 14.75 -14.88
N LEU A 167 2.23 15.40 -16.05
CA LEU A 167 1.68 16.74 -16.22
C LEU A 167 0.17 16.73 -16.44
N ASP A 168 -0.36 15.62 -16.93
CA ASP A 168 -1.78 15.39 -17.15
C ASP A 168 -2.43 14.80 -15.89
N ALA A 169 -2.56 15.65 -14.88
CA ALA A 169 -3.21 15.34 -13.61
C ALA A 169 -4.72 15.14 -13.80
N PRO A 170 -5.29 13.95 -13.50
CA PRO A 170 -6.74 13.83 -13.39
C PRO A 170 -7.24 14.70 -12.23
N ARG A 171 -8.44 15.27 -12.38
CA ARG A 171 -9.14 15.87 -11.24
C ARG A 171 -9.87 14.79 -10.49
N ILE A 172 -9.69 14.73 -9.18
CA ILE A 172 -10.55 13.93 -8.29
C ILE A 172 -11.41 14.91 -7.53
N LEU A 173 -12.72 14.89 -7.81
CA LEU A 173 -13.68 15.83 -7.21
C LEU A 173 -13.19 17.28 -7.38
N ASN A 174 -13.07 18.03 -6.28
CA ASN A 174 -12.58 19.41 -6.26
C ASN A 174 -11.06 19.53 -6.04
N SER A 175 -10.30 18.43 -6.08
CA SER A 175 -8.86 18.42 -5.83
C SER A 175 -8.07 17.97 -7.07
N THR A 176 -6.90 18.58 -7.26
CA THR A 176 -5.94 18.16 -8.30
C THR A 176 -5.16 16.95 -7.78
N GLN A 177 -5.17 15.85 -8.52
CA GLN A 177 -4.32 14.69 -8.26
C GLN A 177 -2.99 14.89 -8.97
N GLU A 178 -1.90 15.01 -8.22
CA GLU A 178 -0.56 14.88 -8.80
C GLU A 178 -0.23 13.39 -8.92
N THR A 179 0.34 12.98 -10.06
CA THR A 179 0.85 11.61 -10.20
C THR A 179 2.34 11.65 -10.44
N VAL A 180 3.08 10.84 -9.68
CA VAL A 180 4.53 10.78 -9.71
C VAL A 180 4.96 9.34 -9.89
N LEU A 181 5.79 9.09 -10.90
CA LEU A 181 6.49 7.84 -11.08
C LEU A 181 7.89 7.97 -10.48
N ARG A 182 8.36 6.99 -9.69
CA ARG A 182 9.65 7.10 -9.01
C ARG A 182 10.40 5.78 -9.01
N LEU A 183 11.68 5.84 -9.37
CA LEU A 183 12.65 4.78 -9.10
C LEU A 183 13.40 5.05 -7.80
N PHE A 184 13.56 4.02 -6.96
CA PHE A 184 14.28 4.10 -5.69
C PHE A 184 14.82 2.73 -5.26
N GLY A 185 15.62 2.72 -4.18
CA GLY A 185 16.21 1.49 -3.64
C GLY A 185 17.21 0.88 -4.62
N GLU A 186 18.10 1.69 -5.18
CA GLU A 186 19.08 1.25 -6.20
C GLU A 186 18.42 0.64 -7.44
N ASP A 187 17.29 1.22 -7.86
CA ASP A 187 16.48 0.83 -9.03
C ASP A 187 15.83 -0.56 -8.93
N THR A 188 15.74 -1.12 -7.72
CA THR A 188 15.03 -2.38 -7.45
C THR A 188 13.53 -2.19 -7.23
N TRP A 189 13.09 -0.94 -7.06
CA TRP A 189 11.69 -0.58 -6.90
C TRP A 189 11.30 0.58 -7.79
N PHE A 190 10.08 0.47 -8.32
CA PHE A 190 9.38 1.53 -9.01
C PHE A 190 8.03 1.76 -8.35
N SER A 191 7.62 3.02 -8.16
CA SER A 191 6.29 3.36 -7.66
C SER A 191 5.53 4.24 -8.63
N VAL A 192 4.22 4.00 -8.72
CA VAL A 192 3.24 4.96 -9.24
C VAL A 192 2.51 5.54 -8.03
N SER A 193 2.78 6.80 -7.72
CA SER A 193 2.24 7.46 -6.54
C SER A 193 1.28 8.57 -6.94
N ALA A 194 0.03 8.51 -6.47
CA ALA A 194 -0.91 9.63 -6.56
C ALA A 194 -0.83 10.46 -5.28
N LEU A 195 -0.81 11.78 -5.40
CA LEU A 195 -0.85 12.71 -4.29
C LEU A 195 -2.05 13.64 -4.44
N VAL A 196 -2.88 13.72 -3.41
CA VAL A 196 -4.00 14.66 -3.33
C VAL A 196 -3.85 15.47 -2.06
N ARG A 197 -3.80 16.79 -2.21
CA ARG A 197 -3.90 17.71 -1.08
C ARG A 197 -5.37 17.90 -0.71
N LEU A 198 -5.72 17.67 0.55
CA LEU A 198 -7.07 18.00 1.01
C LEU A 198 -7.26 19.53 1.02
N PRO A 199 -8.44 20.04 0.61
CA PRO A 199 -8.70 21.48 0.51
C PRO A 199 -8.71 22.18 1.88
N HIS A 200 -9.06 21.45 2.94
CA HIS A 200 -9.12 21.96 4.31
C HIS A 200 -8.52 20.94 5.30
N SER A 201 -8.40 21.38 6.56
CA SER A 201 -8.00 20.49 7.65
C SER A 201 -9.12 19.48 7.95
N VAL A 202 -8.74 18.25 8.27
CA VAL A 202 -9.64 17.18 8.70
C VAL A 202 -9.17 16.71 10.09
N PRO A 203 -10.07 16.40 11.04
CA PRO A 203 -9.68 15.82 12.32
C PRO A 203 -8.78 14.59 12.12
N PRO A 204 -7.59 14.51 12.75
CA PRO A 204 -6.63 13.44 12.48
C PRO A 204 -7.17 12.04 12.70
N GLU A 205 -7.97 11.84 13.75
CA GLU A 205 -8.61 10.56 14.06
C GLU A 205 -9.60 10.14 12.97
N GLU A 206 -10.44 11.08 12.52
CA GLU A 206 -11.43 10.81 11.49
C GLU A 206 -10.77 10.45 10.16
N LEU A 207 -9.72 11.18 9.79
CA LEU A 207 -8.93 10.90 8.59
C LEU A 207 -8.21 9.55 8.71
N PHE A 208 -7.67 9.23 9.88
CA PHE A 208 -7.02 7.95 10.14
C PHE A 208 -8.01 6.79 9.96
N LEU A 209 -9.19 6.87 10.56
CA LEU A 209 -10.20 5.82 10.48
C LEU A 209 -10.67 5.58 9.03
N ALA A 210 -10.90 6.65 8.28
CA ALA A 210 -11.29 6.55 6.87
C ALA A 210 -10.21 5.87 6.01
N VAL A 211 -8.95 6.29 6.17
CA VAL A 211 -7.81 5.69 5.47
C VAL A 211 -7.58 4.24 5.90
N ASN A 212 -7.69 3.95 7.19
CA ASN A 212 -7.60 2.60 7.74
C ASN A 212 -8.65 1.68 7.11
N ASN A 213 -9.92 2.09 7.07
CA ASN A 213 -10.99 1.30 6.47
C ASN A 213 -10.77 1.09 4.96
N SER A 214 -10.37 2.14 4.23
CA SER A 214 -10.06 2.02 2.80
C SER A 214 -8.92 1.03 2.53
N ASN A 215 -7.88 1.04 3.37
CA ASN A 215 -6.76 0.12 3.22
C ASN A 215 -7.14 -1.32 3.65
N ILE A 216 -8.08 -1.50 4.60
CA ILE A 216 -8.59 -2.82 5.00
C ILE A 216 -9.25 -3.50 3.80
N GLU A 217 -9.93 -2.71 2.97
CA GLU A 217 -10.68 -3.17 1.82
C GLU A 217 -9.85 -3.34 0.54
N ASN A 218 -8.61 -2.83 0.45
CA ASN A 218 -7.82 -2.82 -0.78
C ASN A 218 -6.53 -3.65 -0.70
N ALA A 219 -6.25 -4.41 -1.77
CA ALA A 219 -5.05 -5.25 -1.90
C ALA A 219 -3.97 -4.68 -2.84
N LEU A 220 -4.34 -3.80 -3.76
CA LEU A 220 -3.50 -3.36 -4.89
C LEU A 220 -2.73 -2.06 -4.61
N GLY A 221 -3.26 -1.20 -3.74
CA GLY A 221 -2.62 0.05 -3.36
C GLY A 221 -3.04 0.48 -1.96
N GLU A 222 -2.21 1.29 -1.33
CA GLU A 222 -2.38 1.71 0.06
C GLU A 222 -2.30 3.23 0.16
N ILE A 223 -3.18 3.80 0.98
CA ILE A 223 -3.27 5.23 1.24
C ILE A 223 -2.48 5.57 2.51
N SER A 224 -1.58 6.54 2.40
CA SER A 224 -0.79 7.12 3.48
C SER A 224 -1.17 8.58 3.69
N ILE A 225 -1.14 9.05 4.94
CA ILE A 225 -1.40 10.45 5.31
C ILE A 225 -0.06 11.17 5.55
N LEU A 226 0.22 12.20 4.74
CA LEU A 226 1.43 13.02 4.82
C LEU A 226 1.10 14.44 5.30
N GLY A 227 1.73 14.86 6.40
CA GLY A 227 1.50 16.16 7.04
C GLY A 227 0.10 16.26 7.66
N LEU A 228 -0.02 16.73 8.91
CA LEU A 228 -1.31 16.77 9.63
C LEU A 228 -1.76 18.19 10.03
N ARG A 229 -0.95 19.22 9.79
CA ARG A 229 -1.11 20.52 10.49
C ARG A 229 -1.94 21.58 9.76
N ARG A 230 -1.91 21.67 8.42
CA ARG A 230 -2.52 22.80 7.67
C ARG A 230 -3.12 22.44 6.30
N ASN A 231 -3.39 21.15 6.09
CA ASN A 231 -4.02 20.48 4.93
C ASN A 231 -3.22 19.20 4.68
N PRO A 232 -3.72 18.04 5.11
CA PRO A 232 -3.01 16.79 4.90
C PRO A 232 -2.97 16.43 3.41
N TYR A 233 -1.92 15.72 3.03
CA TYR A 233 -1.84 15.07 1.74
C TYR A 233 -2.17 13.60 1.91
N LEU A 234 -3.01 13.09 1.04
CA LEU A 234 -3.18 11.66 0.84
C LEU A 234 -2.24 11.23 -0.27
N ARG A 235 -1.39 10.24 0.02
CA ARG A 235 -0.55 9.60 -0.97
C ARG A 235 -1.03 8.17 -1.16
N VAL A 236 -1.28 7.75 -2.39
CA VAL A 236 -1.54 6.35 -2.72
C VAL A 236 -0.34 5.82 -3.45
N ASP A 237 0.26 4.74 -2.94
CA ASP A 237 1.41 4.09 -3.57
C ASP A 237 1.00 2.77 -4.23
N TYR A 238 1.36 2.62 -5.49
CA TYR A 238 1.35 1.35 -6.22
C TYR A 238 2.79 0.93 -6.49
N LEU A 239 3.27 -0.11 -5.80
CA LEU A 239 4.67 -0.53 -5.82
C LEU A 239 4.91 -1.68 -6.78
N ILE A 240 5.98 -1.58 -7.56
CA ILE A 240 6.37 -2.54 -8.59
C ILE A 240 7.82 -2.95 -8.33
N PRO A 241 8.10 -4.23 -8.07
CA PRO A 241 9.47 -4.71 -7.97
C PRO A 241 10.12 -4.76 -9.37
N THR A 242 11.31 -4.19 -9.51
CA THR A 242 12.03 -4.07 -10.80
C THR A 242 13.41 -4.75 -10.82
N GLY A 243 13.80 -5.42 -9.73
CA GLY A 243 15.14 -5.99 -9.53
C GLY A 243 15.66 -6.89 -10.67
N GLU A 244 14.84 -7.80 -11.21
CA GLU A 244 15.22 -8.66 -12.34
C GLU A 244 14.96 -8.04 -13.72
N GLY A 245 14.56 -6.76 -13.74
CA GLY A 245 14.13 -6.06 -14.93
C GLY A 245 12.68 -6.32 -15.31
N LEU A 246 12.17 -5.53 -16.25
CA LEU A 246 10.84 -5.68 -16.82
C LEU A 246 10.93 -5.58 -18.34
N SER A 247 10.04 -6.26 -19.05
CA SER A 247 9.85 -6.00 -20.48
C SER A 247 9.11 -4.67 -20.69
N MET A 248 9.15 -4.15 -21.92
CA MET A 248 8.46 -2.89 -22.28
C MET A 248 6.97 -2.93 -21.95
N HIS A 249 6.29 -4.00 -22.36
CA HIS A 249 4.86 -4.17 -22.13
C HIS A 249 4.50 -4.40 -20.66
N GLN A 250 5.40 -5.00 -19.89
CA GLN A 250 5.22 -5.12 -18.45
C GLN A 250 5.25 -3.75 -17.79
N LEU A 251 6.27 -2.93 -18.07
CA LEU A 251 6.34 -1.58 -17.49
C LEU A 251 5.16 -0.69 -17.96
N ASP A 252 4.75 -0.81 -19.23
CA ASP A 252 3.54 -0.14 -19.75
C ASP A 252 2.31 -0.48 -18.89
N THR A 253 2.06 -1.78 -18.72
CA THR A 253 0.91 -2.29 -17.98
C THR A 253 0.95 -1.82 -16.53
N GLN A 254 2.11 -1.92 -15.88
CA GLN A 254 2.26 -1.56 -14.48
C GLN A 254 2.06 -0.06 -14.24
N ILE A 255 2.52 0.81 -15.15
CA ILE A 255 2.25 2.25 -15.07
C ILE A 255 0.75 2.54 -15.21
N LEU A 256 0.11 2.00 -16.24
CA LEU A 256 -1.32 2.23 -16.48
C LEU A 256 -2.19 1.69 -15.34
N VAL A 257 -1.87 0.51 -14.83
CA VAL A 257 -2.57 -0.11 -13.69
C VAL A 257 -2.34 0.73 -12.43
N GLY A 258 -1.11 1.16 -12.15
CA GLY A 258 -0.82 2.01 -10.99
C GLY A 258 -1.58 3.34 -11.02
N VAL A 259 -1.67 3.98 -12.18
CA VAL A 259 -2.51 5.18 -12.37
C VAL A 259 -3.98 4.86 -12.10
N GLY A 260 -4.51 3.78 -12.69
CA GLY A 260 -5.91 3.38 -12.53
C GLY A 260 -6.28 3.04 -11.08
N VAL A 261 -5.46 2.23 -10.40
CA VAL A 261 -5.64 1.83 -9.00
C VAL A 261 -5.63 3.05 -8.08
N SER A 262 -4.67 3.95 -8.27
CA SER A 262 -4.53 5.12 -7.40
C SER A 262 -5.68 6.12 -7.57
N THR A 263 -6.13 6.37 -8.80
CA THR A 263 -7.30 7.21 -9.06
C THR A 263 -8.60 6.59 -8.55
N ASP A 264 -8.80 5.28 -8.73
CA ASP A 264 -9.98 4.57 -8.22
C ASP A 264 -10.04 4.62 -6.68
N LEU A 265 -8.94 4.32 -6.00
CA LEU A 265 -8.84 4.37 -4.53
C LEU A 265 -9.24 5.73 -3.97
N LEU A 266 -8.64 6.80 -4.50
CA LEU A 266 -8.94 8.15 -4.04
C LEU A 266 -10.37 8.57 -4.39
N THR A 267 -10.89 8.16 -5.55
CA THR A 267 -12.27 8.43 -5.95
C THR A 267 -13.26 7.77 -4.99
N ARG A 268 -13.05 6.49 -4.64
CA ARG A 268 -13.89 5.78 -3.67
C ARG A 268 -13.83 6.41 -2.29
N LEU A 269 -12.62 6.73 -1.81
CA LEU A 269 -12.46 7.43 -0.54
C LEU A 269 -13.22 8.77 -0.55
N GLY A 270 -13.15 9.51 -1.67
CA GLY A 270 -13.90 10.75 -1.85
C GLY A 270 -15.41 10.55 -1.92
N GLN A 271 -15.90 9.46 -2.50
CA GLN A 271 -17.33 9.13 -2.53
C GLN A 271 -17.86 8.71 -1.15
N GLN A 272 -17.06 7.96 -0.37
CA GLN A 272 -17.39 7.53 0.99
C GLN A 272 -17.29 8.69 2.00
N HIS A 273 -16.34 9.59 1.80
CA HIS A 273 -16.07 10.73 2.68
C HIS A 273 -16.03 12.06 1.92
N PRO A 274 -17.17 12.50 1.31
CA PRO A 274 -17.19 13.67 0.43
C PRO A 274 -16.78 14.96 1.14
N LYS A 275 -17.07 15.05 2.45
CA LYS A 275 -16.68 16.19 3.28
C LYS A 275 -15.18 16.38 3.46
N PHE A 276 -14.33 15.44 3.05
CA PHE A 276 -12.88 15.62 3.06
C PHE A 276 -12.36 16.35 1.81
N PHE A 277 -13.16 16.36 0.74
CA PHE A 277 -12.79 16.86 -0.58
C PHE A 277 -13.71 18.01 -1.03
N ALA A 278 -14.57 18.51 -0.13
CA ALA A 278 -15.53 19.58 -0.38
C ALA A 278 -14.88 20.97 -0.32
#